data_AF-V2XDB1-F1
#
_entry.id   AF-V2XDB1-F1
#
_cell.length_a   1.000
_cell.length_b   1.000
_cell.length_c   1.000
_cell.angle_alpha   90.00
_cell.angle_beta   90.00
_cell.angle_gamma   90.00
#
_symmetry.space_group_name_H-M   'P 1'
#
loop_
_entity.id
_entity.type
_entity.pdbx_description
1 polymer ?
#
loop_
_entity_poly.entity_id
_entity_poly.type
_entity_poly.pdbx_seq_one_letter_code
_entity_poly.pdbx_strand_id
1 'polypeptide(L)'
;MRAFVRSTPPVEGVNDTVLGDTSQPVSAEEISALGWKLFTFGTDAQGQEKFNAMAKSQGYPEHDALNLDFSRIDEVQQLKEISDKLIFSK
;
A
#
# COMPACT_ATOMS: atom_id res chain seq x y z
N MET A 1 5.90 9.26 1.60
CA MET A 1 5.33 8.20 2.46
C MET A 1 5.00 8.80 3.82
N ARG A 2 3.97 8.30 4.51
CA ARG A 2 3.70 8.60 5.92
C ARG A 2 3.58 7.26 6.66
N ALA A 3 4.16 7.15 7.85
CA ALA A 3 4.08 5.96 8.70
C ALA A 3 3.56 6.35 10.08
N PHE A 4 2.87 5.41 10.73
CA PHE A 4 2.19 5.64 12.00
C PHE A 4 2.28 4.40 12.88
N VAL A 5 2.38 4.59 14.20
CA VAL A 5 2.10 3.54 15.19
C VAL A 5 0.58 3.48 15.38
N ARG A 6 0.00 2.29 15.15
CA ARG A 6 -1.40 2.03 15.46
C ARG A 6 -1.56 1.76 16.95
N SER A 7 -2.45 2.51 17.57
CA SER A 7 -2.79 2.36 19.00
C SER A 7 -3.83 1.27 19.25
N THR A 8 -4.48 0.76 18.21
CA THR A 8 -5.46 -0.34 18.27
C THR A 8 -5.12 -1.45 17.27
N PRO A 9 -5.40 -2.73 17.62
CA PRO A 9 -5.20 -3.85 16.69
C PRO A 9 -5.97 -3.66 15.37
N PRO A 10 -5.42 -4.10 14.23
CA PRO A 10 -6.12 -4.04 12.95
C PRO A 10 -7.39 -4.90 13.00
N VAL A 11 -8.53 -4.33 12.59
CA VAL A 11 -9.72 -5.11 12.27
C VAL A 11 -9.61 -5.55 10.82
N GLU A 12 -9.69 -6.86 10.59
CA GLU A 12 -9.55 -7.45 9.25
C GLU A 12 -10.60 -6.88 8.28
N GLY A 13 -10.17 -6.44 7.10
CA GLY A 13 -11.04 -5.86 6.07
C GLY A 13 -11.43 -4.40 6.26
N VAL A 14 -11.00 -3.73 7.34
CA VAL A 14 -11.25 -2.30 7.56
C VAL A 14 -10.04 -1.49 7.10
N ASN A 15 -10.26 -0.60 6.13
CA ASN A 15 -9.27 0.39 5.74
C ASN A 15 -9.28 1.52 6.79
N ASP A 16 -8.28 1.55 7.68
CA ASP A 16 -8.13 2.63 8.68
C ASP A 16 -7.58 3.91 8.01
N THR A 17 -8.28 4.40 6.99
CA THR A 17 -8.04 5.72 6.39
C THR A 17 -8.35 6.85 7.37
N VAL A 18 -9.16 6.57 8.40
CA VAL A 18 -9.33 7.43 9.56
C VAL A 18 -8.32 6.97 10.60
N LEU A 19 -7.09 7.49 10.51
CA LEU A 19 -6.16 7.47 11.64
C LEU A 19 -6.89 8.19 12.78
N GLY A 20 -7.55 7.45 13.66
CA GLY A 20 -8.16 8.03 14.84
C GLY A 20 -7.12 8.85 15.60
N ASP A 21 -7.55 9.90 16.28
CA ASP A 21 -6.74 10.90 17.02
C ASP A 21 -5.66 10.32 17.95
N THR A 22 -5.64 9.01 18.15
CA THR A 22 -4.67 8.26 18.93
C THR A 22 -3.46 7.76 18.15
N SER A 23 -3.38 7.91 16.83
CA SER A 23 -2.26 7.41 16.02
C SER A 23 -1.08 8.37 16.04
N GLN A 24 0.14 7.88 16.29
CA GLN A 24 1.34 8.71 16.38
C GLN A 24 2.16 8.61 15.07
N PRO A 25 2.56 9.75 14.48
CA PRO A 25 3.42 9.73 13.29
C PRO A 25 4.81 9.19 13.65
N VAL A 26 5.40 8.46 12.69
CA VAL A 26 6.74 7.88 12.82
C VAL A 26 7.70 8.58 11.85
N SER A 27 8.87 8.94 12.34
CA SER A 27 9.92 9.59 11.55
C SER A 27 10.67 8.58 10.66
N ALA A 28 11.41 9.09 9.67
CA ALA A 28 12.23 8.24 8.80
C ALA A 28 13.37 7.55 9.57
N GLU A 29 13.89 8.21 10.60
CA GLU A 29 14.94 7.70 11.48
C GLU A 29 14.42 6.55 12.33
N GLU A 30 13.20 6.67 12.87
CA GLU A 30 12.56 5.60 13.64
C GLU A 30 12.29 4.36 12.76
N ILE A 31 11.87 4.56 11.51
CA ILE A 31 11.75 3.46 10.52
C ILE A 31 13.12 2.84 10.23
N SER A 32 14.15 3.68 10.07
CA SER A 32 15.52 3.23 9.81
C SER A 32 16.11 2.43 10.97
N ALA A 33 15.76 2.78 12.21
CA ALA A 33 16.15 2.05 13.42
C ALA A 33 15.56 0.62 13.46
N LEU A 34 14.44 0.37 12.77
CA LEU A 34 13.85 -0.96 12.59
C LEU A 34 14.53 -1.77 11.47
N GLY A 35 15.60 -1.24 10.87
CA GLY A 35 16.33 -1.88 9.78
C GLY A 35 15.70 -1.69 8.40
N TRP A 36 14.66 -0.87 8.29
CA TRP A 36 13.98 -0.61 7.03
C TRP A 36 14.65 0.58 6.32
N LYS A 37 14.97 0.41 5.03
CA LYS A 37 15.54 1.50 4.21
C LYS A 37 14.46 2.11 3.34
N LEU A 38 14.30 3.42 3.43
CA LEU A 38 13.39 4.18 2.59
C LEU A 38 14.16 4.82 1.43
N PHE A 39 13.58 4.72 0.24
CA PHE A 39 14.08 5.40 -0.95
C PHE A 39 12.93 6.16 -1.62
N THR A 40 13.20 7.38 -2.08
CA THR A 40 12.22 8.22 -2.75
C THR A 40 12.57 8.30 -4.23
N PHE A 41 11.70 7.74 -5.07
CA PHE A 41 11.80 7.83 -6.52
C PHE A 41 10.58 8.55 -7.09
N GLY A 42 10.75 9.20 -8.23
CA GLY A 42 9.62 9.67 -9.03
C GLY A 42 8.83 8.49 -9.59
N THR A 43 7.56 8.72 -9.96
CA THR A 43 6.73 7.73 -10.67
C THR A 43 6.85 7.87 -12.20
N ASP A 44 7.74 8.74 -12.68
CA ASP A 44 8.05 8.93 -14.08
C ASP A 44 9.14 7.95 -14.57
N ALA A 45 9.41 7.96 -15.87
CA ALA A 45 10.45 7.12 -16.46
C ALA A 45 11.83 7.35 -15.82
N GLN A 46 12.14 8.60 -15.46
CA GLN A 46 13.40 8.95 -14.80
C GLN A 46 13.49 8.37 -13.38
N GLY A 47 12.39 8.35 -12.65
CA GLY A 47 12.27 7.72 -11.35
C GLY A 47 12.43 6.22 -11.42
N GLN A 48 11.87 5.58 -12.44
CA GLN A 48 12.06 4.15 -12.70
C GLN A 48 13.53 3.81 -12.99
N GLU A 49 14.22 4.62 -13.79
CA GLU A 49 15.65 4.43 -14.05
C GLU A 49 16.50 4.52 -12.78
N LYS A 50 16.21 5.52 -11.93
CA LYS A 50 16.87 5.68 -10.62
C LYS A 50 16.60 4.50 -9.69
N PHE A 51 15.36 4.00 -9.67
CA PHE A 51 15.01 2.79 -8.92
C PHE A 51 15.81 1.58 -9.42
N ASN A 52 15.85 1.35 -10.73
CA ASN A 52 16.57 0.22 -11.33
C ASN A 52 18.08 0.29 -11.03
N ALA A 53 18.68 1.48 -11.11
CA ALA A 53 20.08 1.69 -10.76
C ALA A 53 20.35 1.43 -9.26
N MET A 54 19.45 1.90 -8.39
CA MET A 54 19.56 1.66 -6.95
C MET A 54 19.43 0.17 -6.62
N ALA A 55 18.43 -0.51 -7.16
CA ALA A 55 18.19 -1.94 -6.95
C ALA A 55 19.42 -2.77 -7.32
N LYS A 56 20.02 -2.50 -8.49
CA LYS A 56 21.28 -3.14 -8.91
C LYS A 56 22.42 -2.87 -7.93
N SER A 57 22.59 -1.63 -7.47
CA SER A 57 23.65 -1.29 -6.51
C SER A 57 23.49 -1.95 -5.14
N GLN A 58 22.26 -2.30 -4.75
CA GLN A 58 21.96 -3.02 -3.52
C GLN A 58 22.00 -4.55 -3.69
N GLY A 59 22.33 -5.05 -4.89
CA GLY A 59 22.42 -6.49 -5.15
C GLY A 59 21.11 -7.16 -5.56
N TYR A 60 20.13 -6.40 -6.04
CA TYR A 60 18.85 -6.90 -6.57
C TYR A 60 18.77 -6.71 -8.10
N PRO A 61 19.48 -7.57 -8.88
CA PRO A 61 19.54 -7.44 -10.35
C PRO A 61 18.24 -7.84 -11.05
N GLU A 62 17.49 -8.76 -10.46
CA GLU A 62 16.18 -9.21 -10.94
C GLU A 62 15.09 -8.54 -10.09
N HIS A 63 14.28 -7.70 -10.72
CA HIS A 63 13.14 -7.05 -10.09
C HIS A 63 12.00 -6.96 -11.09
N ASP A 64 10.96 -7.75 -10.85
CA ASP A 64 9.72 -7.65 -11.61
C ASP A 64 8.84 -6.55 -11.00
N ALA A 65 8.37 -5.64 -11.84
CA ALA A 65 7.36 -4.68 -11.43
C ALA A 65 6.01 -5.40 -11.33
N LEU A 66 5.53 -5.62 -10.11
CA LEU A 66 4.17 -6.07 -9.88
C LEU A 66 3.21 -4.93 -10.22
N ASN A 67 2.54 -5.02 -11.36
CA ASN A 67 1.42 -4.14 -11.68
C ASN A 67 0.16 -4.70 -11.01
N LEU A 68 -0.22 -4.09 -9.89
CA LEU A 68 -1.48 -4.42 -9.21
C LEU A 68 -2.62 -3.68 -9.91
N ASP A 69 -3.26 -4.36 -10.86
CA ASP A 69 -4.45 -3.85 -11.53
C ASP A 69 -5.69 -4.09 -10.67
N PHE A 70 -6.18 -3.00 -10.05
CA PHE A 70 -7.36 -3.02 -9.19
C PHE A 70 -8.68 -2.90 -9.96
N SER A 71 -8.67 -2.76 -11.29
CA SER A 71 -9.91 -2.69 -12.10
C SER A 71 -10.79 -3.94 -11.95
N ARG A 72 -10.15 -5.10 -11.66
CA ARG A 72 -10.85 -6.36 -11.38
C ARG A 72 -11.53 -6.41 -10.00
N ILE A 73 -11.19 -5.51 -9.08
CA ILE A 73 -11.85 -5.44 -7.77
C ILE A 73 -13.23 -4.77 -7.90
N ASP A 74 -13.39 -3.82 -8.81
CA ASP A 74 -14.67 -3.15 -9.07
C ASP A 74 -15.73 -4.13 -9.62
N GLU A 75 -15.32 -5.11 -10.44
CA GLU A 75 -16.22 -6.17 -10.93
C GLU A 75 -16.78 -7.03 -9.79
N VAL A 76 -15.96 -7.32 -8.77
CA VAL A 76 -16.37 -8.11 -7.60
C VAL A 76 -17.35 -7.32 -6.71
N GLN A 77 -17.16 -6.00 -6.57
CA GLN A 77 -18.10 -5.15 -5.84
C GLN A 77 -19.46 -5.07 -6.54
N GLN A 78 -19.49 -4.94 -7.86
CA GLN A 78 -20.74 -4.93 -8.63
C GLN A 78 -21.51 -6.25 -8.50
N LEU A 79 -20.83 -7.39 -8.51
CA LEU A 79 -21.46 -8.70 -8.29
C LEU A 79 -22.05 -8.83 -6.88
N LYS A 80 -21.37 -8.28 -5.86
CA LYS A 80 -21.89 -8.24 -4.49
C LYS A 80 -23.15 -7.37 -4.38
N GLU A 81 -23.17 -6.20 -5.01
CA GLU A 81 -24.36 -5.32 -5.03
C GLU A 81 -25.56 -5.96 -5.74
N ILE A 82 -25.32 -6.69 -6.84
CA ILE A 82 -26.38 -7.42 -7.56
C ILE A 82 -26.92 -8.56 -6.67
N SER A 83 -26.04 -9.33 -6.02
CA SER A 83 -26.43 -10.40 -5.09
C SER A 83 -27.27 -9.86 -3.93
N ASP A 84 -26.83 -8.77 -3.30
CA ASP A 84 -27.55 -8.15 -2.19
C ASP A 84 -28.94 -7.65 -2.64
N LYS A 85 -29.06 -7.02 -3.82
CA LYS A 85 -30.37 -6.62 -4.38
C LYS A 85 -31.30 -7.81 -4.68
N LEU A 86 -30.76 -8.93 -5.14
CA LEU A 86 -31.54 -10.15 -5.43
C LEU A 86 -32.03 -10.85 -4.16
N ILE A 87 -31.26 -10.80 -3.08
CA ILE A 87 -31.62 -11.44 -1.80
C ILE A 87 -32.68 -10.61 -1.03
N PHE A 88 -32.65 -9.28 -1.14
CA PHE A 88 -33.58 -8.38 -0.43
C PHE A 88 -34.83 -7.98 -1.26
N SER A 89 -35.02 -8.53 -2.46
CA SER A 89 -36.20 -8.28 -3.32
C SER A 89 -37.26 -9.39 -3.22
N LYS A 90 -37.58 -9.86 -2.01
CA LYS A 90 -38.67 -10.81 -1.76
C LYS A 90 -39.64 -10.30 -0.70
#